data_AF-A0A353IPF2-F1
#
_entry.id   AF-A0A353IPF2-F1
#
_cell.length_a   1.000
_cell.length_b   1.000
_cell.length_c   1.000
_cell.angle_alpha   90.00
_cell.angle_beta   90.00
_cell.angle_gamma   90.00
#
_symmetry.space_group_name_H-M   'P 1'
#
loop_
_entity.id
_entity.type
_entity.pdbx_description
1 polymer ?
#
loop_
_entity_poly.entity_id
_entity_poly.type
_entity_poly.pdbx_seq_one_letter_code
_entity_poly.pdbx_strand_id
1 'polypeptide(L)'
;MYKAILETTMGRMTRQHLIEVGLALALTVAAFLFVALTVWADQRTGIVVSDAWVRPTIGGRRVTAAYMTIQNVGTAEDVLRGVQSPKAARVEVHETNMTADGVMKMR
;
A
#
# COMPACT_ATOMS: atom_id res chain seq x y z
N MET A 1 -33.09 -10.96 -58.32
CA MET A 1 -32.09 -9.92 -57.98
C MET A 1 -32.20 -9.43 -56.54
N TYR A 2 -33.38 -9.00 -56.05
CA TYR A 2 -33.57 -8.52 -54.67
C TYR A 2 -33.22 -9.53 -53.56
N LYS A 3 -33.54 -10.82 -53.74
CA LYS A 3 -33.29 -11.86 -52.73
C LYS A 3 -31.80 -12.05 -52.40
N ALA A 4 -30.95 -12.09 -53.43
CA ALA A 4 -29.50 -12.23 -53.27
C ALA A 4 -28.85 -10.99 -52.61
N ILE A 5 -29.36 -9.79 -52.92
CA ILE A 5 -28.89 -8.54 -52.30
C ILE A 5 -29.25 -8.53 -50.81
N LEU A 6 -30.47 -8.93 -50.45
CA LEU A 6 -30.91 -9.02 -49.05
C LEU A 6 -30.10 -10.07 -48.26
N GLU A 7 -29.86 -11.25 -48.82
CA GLU A 7 -29.05 -12.30 -48.18
C GLU A 7 -27.60 -11.85 -47.97
N THR A 8 -27.00 -11.17 -48.95
CA THR A 8 -25.62 -10.65 -48.85
C THR A 8 -25.52 -9.49 -47.84
N THR A 9 -26.53 -8.62 -47.80
CA THR A 9 -26.58 -7.48 -46.87
C THR A 9 -26.81 -7.96 -45.43
N MET A 10 -27.69 -8.94 -45.25
CA MET A 10 -27.98 -9.56 -43.95
C MET A 10 -26.79 -10.37 -43.42
N GLY A 11 -26.04 -11.06 -44.29
CA GLY A 11 -24.78 -11.73 -43.94
C GLY A 11 -23.64 -10.77 -43.62
N ARG A 12 -23.60 -9.57 -44.20
CA ARG A 12 -22.61 -8.52 -43.88
C ARG A 12 -22.90 -7.87 -42.52
N MET A 13 -24.17 -7.64 -42.20
CA MET A 13 -24.61 -7.05 -40.93
C MET A 13 -24.34 -7.96 -39.73
N THR A 14 -24.61 -9.27 -39.84
CA THR A 14 -24.30 -10.24 -38.77
C THR A 14 -22.81 -10.37 -38.51
N ARG A 15 -21.97 -10.34 -39.56
CA ARG A 15 -20.51 -10.38 -39.42
C ARG A 15 -19.94 -9.11 -38.76
N GLN A 16 -20.51 -7.95 -39.02
CA GLN A 16 -20.10 -6.69 -38.38
C GLN A 16 -20.42 -6.68 -36.89
N HIS A 17 -21.63 -7.11 -36.49
CA HIS A 17 -21.99 -7.23 -35.09
C HIS A 17 -21.15 -8.27 -34.33
N LEU A 18 -20.75 -9.38 -34.97
CA LEU A 18 -19.84 -10.35 -34.37
C LEU A 18 -18.44 -9.77 -34.13
N ILE A 19 -17.94 -8.91 -35.03
CA ILE A 19 -16.66 -8.21 -34.87
C ILE A 19 -16.75 -7.17 -33.74
N GLU A 20 -17.84 -6.40 -33.67
CA GLU A 20 -18.07 -5.40 -32.62
C GLU A 20 -18.15 -6.04 -31.23
N VAL A 21 -18.91 -7.13 -31.10
CA VAL A 21 -19.03 -7.88 -29.83
C VAL A 21 -17.68 -8.50 -29.44
N GLY A 22 -16.94 -9.05 -30.41
CA GLY A 22 -15.59 -9.58 -30.16
C GLY A 22 -14.61 -8.50 -29.70
N LEU A 23 -14.63 -7.33 -30.34
CA LEU A 23 -13.79 -6.20 -29.97
C LEU A 23 -14.16 -5.65 -28.59
N ALA A 24 -15.45 -5.49 -28.31
CA ALA A 24 -15.94 -5.04 -27.00
C ALA A 24 -15.53 -6.00 -25.88
N LEU A 25 -15.62 -7.33 -26.12
CA LEU A 25 -15.18 -8.33 -25.16
C LEU A 25 -13.66 -8.27 -24.94
N ALA A 26 -12.88 -8.18 -26.01
CA ALA A 26 -11.42 -8.08 -25.94
C ALA A 26 -10.96 -6.83 -25.17
N LEU A 27 -11.58 -5.68 -25.44
CA LEU A 27 -11.31 -4.42 -24.73
C LEU A 27 -11.71 -4.51 -23.26
N THR A 28 -12.84 -5.15 -22.95
CA THR A 28 -13.29 -5.35 -21.57
C THR A 28 -12.30 -6.22 -20.79
N VAL A 29 -11.85 -7.33 -21.39
CA VAL A 29 -10.83 -8.21 -20.79
C VAL A 29 -9.50 -7.48 -20.60
N ALA A 30 -9.06 -6.71 -21.60
CA ALA A 30 -7.83 -5.92 -21.51
C ALA A 30 -7.90 -4.87 -20.38
N ALA A 31 -9.05 -4.21 -20.19
CA ALA A 31 -9.25 -3.27 -19.09
C ALA A 31 -9.19 -3.97 -17.72
N PHE A 32 -9.82 -5.15 -17.56
CA PHE A 32 -9.73 -5.93 -16.33
C PHE A 32 -8.30 -6.38 -16.01
N LEU A 33 -7.54 -6.83 -17.02
CA LEU A 33 -6.14 -7.22 -16.86
C LEU A 33 -5.25 -6.03 -16.46
N PHE A 34 -5.48 -4.85 -17.04
CA PHE A 34 -4.74 -3.65 -16.69
C PHE A 34 -4.96 -3.26 -15.21
N VAL A 35 -6.19 -3.33 -14.72
CA VAL A 35 -6.49 -3.08 -13.30
C VAL A 35 -5.84 -4.13 -12.39
N ALA A 36 -5.88 -5.41 -12.76
CA ALA A 36 -5.28 -6.49 -11.98
C ALA A 36 -3.76 -6.33 -11.80
N LEU A 37 -3.06 -5.81 -12.80
CA LEU A 37 -1.62 -5.56 -12.74
C LEU A 37 -1.23 -4.44 -11.75
N THR A 38 -2.15 -3.54 -11.41
CA THR A 38 -1.85 -2.40 -10.51
C THR A 38 -1.97 -2.72 -9.02
N VAL A 39 -2.50 -3.89 -8.66
CA VAL A 39 -2.75 -4.30 -7.26
C VAL A 39 -1.46 -4.59 -6.46
N TRP A 40 -0.30 -4.73 -7.11
CA TRP A 40 0.92 -5.22 -6.47
C TRP A 40 1.87 -4.11 -5.99
N ALA A 41 1.47 -2.84 -6.09
CA ALA A 41 2.38 -1.71 -5.87
C ALA A 41 2.67 -1.36 -4.39
N ASP A 42 1.85 -1.81 -3.43
CA ASP A 42 2.07 -1.52 -1.99
C ASP A 42 2.09 -2.80 -1.15
N GLN A 43 2.93 -3.76 -1.52
CA GLN A 43 3.31 -4.82 -0.61
C GLN A 43 4.42 -4.28 0.29
N ARG A 44 4.04 -3.62 1.40
CA ARG A 44 5.00 -3.24 2.42
C ARG A 44 5.65 -4.51 2.95
N THR A 45 6.92 -4.70 2.67
CA THR A 45 7.72 -5.83 3.15
C THR A 45 8.78 -5.34 4.12
N GLY A 46 8.97 -6.03 5.25
CA GLY A 46 10.00 -5.70 6.24
C GLY A 46 9.51 -4.74 7.32
N ILE A 47 10.32 -3.73 7.66
CA ILE A 47 10.02 -2.77 8.73
C ILE A 47 9.39 -1.51 8.15
N VAL A 48 8.22 -1.14 8.67
CA VAL A 48 7.50 0.09 8.33
C VAL A 48 7.55 1.04 9.53
N VAL A 49 7.92 2.29 9.28
CA VAL A 49 7.87 3.37 10.27
C VAL A 49 6.82 4.39 9.85
N SER A 50 5.86 4.69 10.72
CA SER A 50 4.79 5.67 10.47
C SER A 50 4.60 6.63 11.64
N ASP A 51 3.81 7.68 11.41
CA ASP A 51 3.36 8.61 12.46
C ASP A 51 4.50 9.24 13.28
N ALA A 52 5.64 9.48 12.63
CA ALA A 52 6.82 10.00 13.28
C ALA A 52 6.65 11.49 13.61
N TRP A 53 6.84 11.87 14.87
CA TRP A 53 6.84 13.25 15.31
C TRP A 53 7.75 13.46 16.52
N VAL A 54 8.11 14.72 16.76
CA VAL A 54 8.97 15.12 17.89
C VAL A 54 8.24 16.15 18.72
N ARG A 55 8.25 15.98 20.03
CA ARG A 55 7.71 16.97 20.94
C ARG A 55 8.57 18.25 20.89
N PRO A 56 8.00 19.45 20.72
CA PRO A 56 8.77 20.68 20.81
C PRO A 56 9.38 20.87 22.20
N THR A 57 10.60 21.36 22.27
CA THR A 57 11.21 21.83 23.53
C THR A 57 10.60 23.17 23.93
N ILE A 58 10.12 23.29 25.17
CA ILE A 58 9.58 24.55 25.71
C ILE A 58 10.65 25.19 26.59
N GLY A 59 10.96 26.48 26.34
CA GLY A 59 11.99 27.23 27.06
C GLY A 59 13.41 26.73 26.79
N GLY A 60 14.33 26.90 27.75
CA GLY A 60 15.73 26.46 27.65
C GLY A 60 15.98 24.96 27.86
N ARG A 61 14.94 24.12 27.80
CA ARG A 61 15.08 22.66 28.00
C ARG A 61 15.79 22.04 26.79
N ARG A 62 16.82 21.25 27.07
CA ARG A 62 17.65 20.55 26.07
C ARG A 62 17.23 19.11 25.78
N VAL A 63 16.18 18.62 26.46
CA VAL A 63 15.68 17.24 26.34
C VAL A 63 14.28 17.26 25.74
N THR A 64 14.05 16.37 24.78
CA THR A 64 12.72 16.09 24.24
C THR A 64 12.57 14.61 23.88
N ALA A 65 11.37 14.22 23.46
CA ALA A 65 11.04 12.86 23.02
C ALA A 65 10.58 12.86 21.56
N ALA A 66 11.03 11.85 20.83
CA ALA A 66 10.52 11.50 19.50
C ALA A 66 9.61 10.28 19.63
N TYR A 67 8.54 10.27 18.87
CA TYR A 67 7.54 9.20 18.84
C TYR A 67 7.36 8.76 17.40
N MET A 68 7.18 7.46 17.19
CA MET A 68 6.88 6.86 15.89
C MET A 68 6.28 5.48 16.13
N THR A 69 5.54 4.98 15.14
CA THR A 69 5.09 3.59 15.10
C THR A 69 6.09 2.80 14.28
N ILE A 70 6.63 1.71 14.83
CA ILE A 70 7.49 0.76 14.10
C ILE A 70 6.74 -0.57 14.02
N GLN A 71 6.49 -1.05 12.80
CA GLN A 71 5.79 -2.31 12.56
C GLN A 71 6.65 -3.22 11.69
N ASN A 72 6.86 -4.46 12.14
CA ASN A 72 7.40 -5.52 11.30
C ASN A 72 6.24 -6.19 10.54
N VAL A 73 6.19 -5.97 9.23
CA VAL A 73 5.25 -6.60 8.29
C VAL A 73 5.94 -7.68 7.43
N GLY A 74 7.22 -7.97 7.72
CA GLY A 74 7.96 -9.07 7.12
C GLY A 74 7.62 -10.42 7.75
N THR A 75 8.25 -11.47 7.22
CA THR A 75 8.04 -12.87 7.66
C THR A 75 9.07 -13.38 8.66
N ALA A 76 10.11 -12.58 8.94
CA ALA A 76 11.17 -12.91 9.88
C ALA A 76 11.15 -11.96 11.08
N GLU A 77 11.56 -12.46 12.24
CA GLU A 77 11.75 -11.63 13.43
C GLU A 77 12.84 -10.58 13.21
N ASP A 78 12.69 -9.42 13.86
CA ASP A 78 13.66 -8.33 13.82
C ASP A 78 13.78 -7.67 15.20
N VAL A 79 14.91 -7.03 15.47
CA VAL A 79 15.24 -6.44 16.77
C VAL A 79 15.75 -5.01 16.59
N LEU A 80 15.07 -4.04 17.20
CA LEU A 80 15.55 -2.66 17.27
C LEU A 80 16.80 -2.58 18.18
N ARG A 81 17.98 -2.45 17.57
CA ARG A 81 19.27 -2.43 18.30
C ARG A 81 19.70 -1.06 18.80
N GLY A 82 19.15 0.02 18.25
CA GLY A 82 19.55 1.36 18.61
C GLY A 82 18.87 2.43 17.77
N VAL A 83 19.07 3.69 18.18
CA VAL A 83 18.50 4.87 17.53
C VAL A 83 19.54 5.98 17.56
N GLN A 84 19.62 6.78 16.51
CA GLN A 84 20.55 7.90 16.40
C GLN A 84 19.86 9.11 15.77
N SER A 85 20.32 10.31 16.10
CA SER A 85 19.81 11.55 15.52
C SER A 85 20.94 12.57 15.36
N PRO A 86 21.08 13.21 14.18
CA PRO A 86 22.05 14.29 14.00
C PRO A 86 21.66 15.57 14.77
N LYS A 87 20.45 15.63 15.35
CA LYS A 87 19.94 16.78 16.10
C LYS A 87 20.08 16.62 17.62
N ALA A 88 20.50 15.45 18.10
CA ALA A 88 20.67 15.17 19.52
C ALA A 88 22.06 14.58 19.79
N ALA A 89 22.76 15.09 20.79
CA ALA A 89 24.07 14.56 21.18
C ALA A 89 24.00 13.15 21.80
N ARG A 90 22.82 12.77 22.31
CA ARG A 90 22.53 11.47 22.94
C ARG A 90 21.07 11.12 22.67
N VAL A 91 20.82 9.86 22.36
CA VAL A 91 19.49 9.28 22.16
C VAL A 91 19.38 8.03 23.02
N GLU A 92 18.27 7.88 23.71
CA GLU A 92 17.97 6.75 24.59
C GLU A 92 16.58 6.20 24.22
N VAL A 93 16.43 4.89 24.26
CA VAL A 93 15.14 4.21 24.04
C VAL A 93 14.59 3.85 25.41
N HIS A 94 13.36 4.27 25.68
CA HIS A 94 12.66 3.96 26.92
C HIS A 94 11.58 2.92 26.64
N GLU A 95 11.65 1.77 27.29
CA GLU A 95 10.62 0.74 27.17
C GLU A 95 9.56 0.99 28.24
N THR A 96 8.30 1.09 27.84
CA THR A 96 7.18 1.11 28.77
C THR A 96 6.28 -0.07 28.46
N ASN A 97 6.08 -0.94 29.44
CA ASN A 97 5.22 -2.11 29.31
C ASN A 97 4.25 -2.19 30.49
N MET A 98 3.06 -2.69 30.24
CA MET A 98 2.08 -2.99 31.27
C MET A 98 2.32 -4.40 31.79
N THR A 99 2.42 -4.56 33.10
CA THR A 99 2.51 -5.90 33.71
C THR A 99 1.18 -6.64 33.57
N ALA A 100 1.20 -7.96 33.78
CA ALA A 100 -0.01 -8.78 33.80
C ALA A 100 -1.05 -8.28 34.82
N ASP A 101 -0.60 -7.63 35.89
CA ASP A 101 -1.44 -7.07 36.95
C ASP A 101 -1.92 -5.64 36.67
N GLY A 102 -1.67 -5.10 35.46
CA GLY A 102 -2.12 -3.78 35.02
C GLY A 102 -1.24 -2.61 35.49
N VAL A 103 -0.05 -2.87 36.03
CA VAL A 103 0.88 -1.83 36.48
C VAL A 103 1.80 -1.40 35.34
N MET A 104 1.93 -0.10 35.10
CA MET A 104 2.87 0.43 34.12
C MET A 104 4.31 0.37 34.66
N LYS A 105 5.22 -0.26 33.92
CA LYS A 105 6.64 -0.36 34.25
C LYS A 105 7.49 0.26 33.14
N MET A 106 8.48 1.05 33.55
CA MET A 106 9.49 1.63 32.67
C MET A 106 10.81 0.86 32.83
N ARG A 107 11.50 0.61 31.72
CA ARG A 107 12.83 0.00 31.64
C ARG A 107 13.72 0.77 30.69
#